data_AF-A0AA88NSD3-F1
#
_entry.id   AF-A0AA88NSD3-F1
#
_cell.length_a   1.000
_cell.length_b   1.000
_cell.length_c   1.000
_cell.angle_alpha   90.00
_cell.angle_beta   90.00
_cell.angle_gamma   90.00
#
_symmetry.space_group_name_H-M   'P 1'
#
loop_
_entity.id
_entity.type
_entity.pdbx_description
1 polymer ?
#
loop_
_entity_poly.entity_id
_entity_poly.type
_entity_poly.pdbx_seq_one_letter_code
_entity_poly.pdbx_strand_id
1 'polypeptide(L)'
;MKAVAVFLLVLSCLAVSHAWTCKEALQHYPAAQIDAGLGQVVMTDKENQAYFLSGSTWHKLGTVKLKHASVGPSGIWGVDTSGRVYKYVAGDFVLSEGASMQQVDAGGNGQVVGVTSSSSTYCLKAPLPWPTVKPAL
;
A
#
# COMPACT_ATOMS: atom_id res chain seq x y z
N MET A 1 6.93 39.00 -36.61
CA MET A 1 7.74 37.86 -36.11
C MET A 1 7.54 37.58 -34.62
N LYS A 2 7.55 38.57 -33.71
CA LYS A 2 7.33 38.36 -32.26
C LYS A 2 5.95 37.78 -31.89
N ALA A 3 4.88 38.24 -32.53
CA ALA A 3 3.52 37.75 -32.25
C ALA A 3 3.31 36.28 -32.66
N VAL A 4 3.92 35.84 -33.77
CA VAL A 4 3.86 34.44 -34.24
C VAL A 4 4.62 33.53 -33.28
N ALA A 5 5.79 33.96 -32.80
CA ALA A 5 6.55 33.20 -31.81
C ALA A 5 5.77 33.04 -30.50
N VAL A 6 5.13 34.10 -30.01
CA VAL A 6 4.29 34.04 -28.78
C VAL A 6 3.08 33.14 -28.98
N PHE A 7 2.41 33.21 -30.13
CA PHE A 7 1.26 32.36 -30.44
C PHE A 7 1.63 30.87 -30.50
N LEU A 8 2.77 30.53 -31.12
CA LEU A 8 3.28 29.15 -31.17
C LEU A 8 3.69 28.63 -29.78
N LEU A 9 4.23 29.50 -28.91
CA LEU A 9 4.60 29.16 -27.53
C LEU A 9 3.36 28.92 -26.63
N VAL A 10 2.27 29.64 -26.86
CA VAL A 10 0.99 29.40 -26.16
C VAL A 10 0.34 28.11 -26.66
N LEU A 11 0.41 27.83 -27.97
CA LEU A 11 -0.10 26.58 -28.55
C LEU A 11 0.67 25.35 -28.05
N SER A 12 2.00 25.45 -27.88
CA SER A 12 2.81 24.36 -27.34
C SER A 12 2.57 24.12 -25.84
N CYS A 13 2.26 25.17 -25.06
CA CYS A 13 1.86 25.04 -23.66
C CYS A 13 0.47 24.38 -23.49
N LEU A 14 -0.44 24.58 -24.44
CA LEU A 14 -1.81 24.00 -24.40
C LEU A 14 -1.87 22.57 -24.96
N ALA A 15 -0.94 22.18 -25.83
CA ALA A 15 -0.94 20.86 -26.48
C ALA A 15 -0.26 19.74 -25.66
N VAL A 16 0.35 20.03 -24.51
CA VAL A 16 1.21 19.07 -23.78
C VAL A 16 0.81 18.87 -22.30
N SER A 17 -0.37 19.33 -21.87
CA SER A 17 -0.90 18.89 -20.58
C SER A 17 -1.45 17.47 -20.70
N HIS A 18 -0.55 16.47 -20.76
CA HIS A 18 -0.86 15.06 -20.55
C HIS A 18 -1.25 14.82 -19.08
N ALA A 19 -2.29 15.50 -18.62
CA ALA A 19 -2.90 15.20 -17.34
C ALA A 19 -3.55 13.82 -17.42
N TRP A 20 -3.44 13.05 -16.34
CA TRP A 20 -4.00 11.71 -16.28
C TRP A 20 -5.53 11.83 -16.33
N THR A 21 -6.19 10.99 -17.13
CA THR A 21 -7.64 10.87 -17.07
C THR A 21 -8.01 10.14 -15.78
N CYS A 22 -8.31 10.91 -14.74
CA CYS A 22 -8.68 10.38 -13.43
C CYS A 22 -10.20 10.26 -13.31
N LYS A 23 -10.65 9.21 -12.62
CA LYS A 23 -12.03 9.07 -12.16
C LYS A 23 -12.00 8.87 -10.66
N GLU A 24 -12.83 9.61 -9.92
CA GLU A 24 -12.94 9.41 -8.48
C GLU A 24 -13.45 8.01 -8.16
N ALA A 25 -12.91 7.42 -7.10
CA ALA A 25 -13.36 6.12 -6.60
C ALA A 25 -14.76 6.24 -5.99
N LEU A 26 -15.64 5.28 -6.29
CA LEU A 26 -16.95 5.15 -5.67
C LEU A 26 -16.79 4.79 -4.19
N GLN A 27 -17.62 5.38 -3.32
CA GLN A 27 -17.66 5.06 -1.88
C GLN A 27 -16.31 5.26 -1.16
N HIS A 28 -15.66 6.41 -1.39
CA HIS A 28 -14.36 6.69 -0.81
C HIS A 28 -14.46 7.02 0.69
N TYR A 29 -13.70 6.27 1.50
CA TYR A 29 -13.32 6.70 2.83
C TYR A 29 -12.21 7.77 2.69
N PRO A 30 -12.02 8.66 3.68
CA PRO A 30 -10.90 9.60 3.66
C PRO A 30 -9.58 8.82 3.81
N ALA A 31 -9.05 8.30 2.70
CA ALA A 31 -7.84 7.51 2.67
C ALA A 31 -6.66 8.34 3.23
N ALA A 32 -5.95 7.76 4.18
CA ALA A 32 -4.71 8.31 4.72
C ALA A 32 -3.48 7.73 3.99
N GLN A 33 -3.59 6.49 3.49
CA GLN A 33 -2.54 5.80 2.73
C GLN A 33 -3.18 4.75 1.81
N ILE A 34 -2.50 4.42 0.70
CA ILE A 34 -2.90 3.39 -0.27
C ILE A 34 -1.66 2.65 -0.79
N ASP A 35 -1.81 1.37 -1.12
CA ASP A 35 -0.80 0.55 -1.78
C ASP A 35 -1.46 -0.40 -2.80
N ALA A 36 -0.74 -0.72 -3.88
CA ALA A 36 -1.22 -1.59 -4.94
C ALA A 36 -0.14 -2.58 -5.39
N GLY A 37 -0.49 -3.87 -5.41
CA GLY A 37 0.43 -4.95 -5.74
C GLY A 37 -0.33 -6.24 -6.04
N LEU A 38 0.19 -7.05 -6.97
CA LEU A 38 -0.45 -8.29 -7.43
C LEU A 38 -1.92 -8.14 -7.89
N GLY A 39 -2.29 -6.99 -8.47
CA GLY A 39 -3.66 -6.71 -8.89
C GLY A 39 -4.63 -6.46 -7.73
N GLN A 40 -4.12 -6.37 -6.50
CA GLN A 40 -4.87 -5.99 -5.31
C GLN A 40 -4.55 -4.53 -4.96
N VAL A 41 -5.49 -3.89 -4.27
CA VAL A 41 -5.30 -2.55 -3.72
C VAL A 41 -5.77 -2.57 -2.27
N VAL A 42 -4.92 -2.06 -1.37
CA VAL A 42 -5.24 -1.89 0.05
C VAL A 42 -5.07 -0.42 0.43
N MET A 43 -5.84 0.03 1.42
CA MET A 43 -5.72 1.37 1.97
C MET A 43 -5.94 1.39 3.48
N THR A 44 -5.58 2.49 4.13
CA THR A 44 -6.02 2.83 5.48
C THR A 44 -6.77 4.16 5.47
N ASP A 45 -7.83 4.31 6.27
CA ASP A 45 -8.51 5.60 6.48
C ASP A 45 -7.84 6.43 7.60
N LYS A 46 -8.36 7.63 7.86
CA LYS A 46 -7.88 8.54 8.92
C LYS A 46 -8.10 7.98 10.33
N GLU A 47 -9.04 7.06 10.49
CA GLU A 47 -9.36 6.34 11.72
C GLU A 47 -8.54 5.05 11.89
N ASN A 48 -7.55 4.83 11.00
CA ASN A 48 -6.68 3.67 10.94
C ASN A 48 -7.43 2.34 10.70
N GLN A 49 -8.60 2.35 10.04
CA GLN A 49 -9.19 1.11 9.54
C GLN A 49 -8.53 0.73 8.21
N ALA A 50 -8.18 -0.54 8.04
CA ALA A 50 -7.66 -1.07 6.78
C ALA A 50 -8.81 -1.57 5.90
N TYR A 51 -8.64 -1.44 4.58
CA TYR A 51 -9.59 -1.91 3.57
C TYR A 51 -8.87 -2.52 2.38
N PHE A 52 -9.56 -3.40 1.66
CA PHE A 52 -9.16 -3.87 0.34
C PHE A 52 -10.22 -3.51 -0.71
N LEU A 53 -9.79 -3.24 -1.93
CA LEU A 53 -10.67 -2.96 -3.05
C LEU A 53 -11.11 -4.26 -3.72
N SER A 54 -12.41 -4.46 -3.88
CA SER A 54 -12.99 -5.51 -4.72
C SER A 54 -14.03 -4.92 -5.66
N GLY A 55 -13.83 -5.10 -6.97
CA GLY A 55 -14.64 -4.42 -7.98
C GLY A 55 -14.55 -2.90 -7.84
N SER A 56 -15.64 -2.27 -7.39
CA SER A 56 -15.69 -0.82 -7.14
C SER A 56 -16.04 -0.47 -5.69
N THR A 57 -15.85 -1.42 -4.76
CA THR A 57 -16.27 -1.29 -3.36
C THR A 57 -15.09 -1.58 -2.43
N TRP A 58 -14.94 -0.73 -1.41
CA TRP A 58 -13.99 -0.92 -0.32
C TRP A 58 -14.59 -1.82 0.75
N HIS A 59 -13.88 -2.89 1.09
CA HIS A 59 -14.27 -3.82 2.14
C HIS A 59 -13.28 -3.76 3.29
N LYS A 60 -13.78 -3.75 4.53
CA LYS A 60 -12.94 -3.72 5.71
C LYS A 60 -12.02 -4.95 5.74
N LEU A 61 -10.76 -4.72 6.04
CA LEU A 61 -9.71 -5.73 6.07
C LEU A 61 -9.25 -5.96 7.52
N GLY A 62 -9.64 -7.12 8.08
CA GLY A 62 -9.28 -7.51 9.44
C GLY A 62 -9.89 -6.65 10.56
N THR A 63 -9.46 -6.89 11.78
CA THR A 63 -9.95 -6.23 13.01
C THR A 63 -8.94 -5.25 13.60
N VAL A 64 -7.66 -5.37 13.24
CA VAL A 64 -6.58 -4.51 13.73
C VAL A 64 -6.61 -3.14 13.06
N LYS A 65 -6.42 -2.09 13.86
CA LYS A 65 -6.25 -0.72 13.34
C LYS A 65 -4.82 -0.50 12.86
N LEU A 66 -4.66 -0.08 11.61
CA LEU A 66 -3.38 0.11 10.94
C LEU A 66 -3.25 1.54 10.40
N LYS A 67 -2.11 2.17 10.63
CA LYS A 67 -1.75 3.47 10.03
C LYS A 67 -1.13 3.32 8.64
N HIS A 68 -0.67 2.11 8.32
CA HIS A 68 -0.06 1.77 7.04
C HIS A 68 -0.36 0.30 6.71
N ALA A 69 -0.73 0.03 5.46
CA ALA A 69 -0.90 -1.31 4.92
C ALA A 69 -0.23 -1.40 3.53
N SER A 70 0.40 -2.54 3.27
CA SER A 70 1.05 -2.84 2.00
C SER A 70 0.68 -4.25 1.51
N VAL A 71 0.59 -4.42 0.20
CA VAL A 71 0.23 -5.68 -0.47
C VAL A 71 1.21 -6.02 -1.58
N GLY A 72 1.62 -7.28 -1.66
CA GLY A 72 2.48 -7.76 -2.74
C GLY A 72 2.76 -9.26 -2.64
N PRO A 73 3.82 -9.77 -3.30
CA PRO A 73 4.18 -11.19 -3.28
C PRO A 73 4.37 -11.79 -1.88
N SER A 74 4.68 -10.96 -0.88
CA SER A 74 4.81 -11.40 0.52
C SER A 74 3.48 -11.49 1.29
N GLY A 75 2.36 -11.25 0.61
CA GLY A 75 1.02 -11.12 1.19
C GLY A 75 0.71 -9.68 1.61
N ILE A 76 -0.28 -9.52 2.49
CA ILE A 76 -0.64 -8.21 3.06
C ILE A 76 0.02 -8.05 4.42
N TRP A 77 0.68 -6.91 4.60
CA TRP A 77 1.36 -6.51 5.84
C TRP A 77 0.90 -5.13 6.27
N GLY A 78 1.03 -4.83 7.56
CA GLY A 78 0.68 -3.51 8.05
C GLY A 78 1.35 -3.17 9.36
N VAL A 79 1.27 -1.89 9.71
CA VAL A 79 1.82 -1.32 10.94
C VAL A 79 0.73 -0.57 11.68
N ASP A 80 0.59 -0.79 12.98
CA ASP A 80 -0.33 -0.03 13.82
C ASP A 80 0.26 1.32 14.28
N THR A 81 -0.53 2.11 15.00
CA THR A 81 -0.10 3.43 15.48
C THR A 81 1.07 3.35 16.48
N SER A 82 1.20 2.25 17.22
CA SER A 82 2.31 1.97 18.15
C SER A 82 3.58 1.45 17.46
N GLY A 83 3.52 1.19 16.16
CA GLY A 83 4.63 0.66 15.37
C GLY A 83 4.74 -0.86 15.38
N ARG A 84 3.77 -1.58 15.95
CA ARG A 84 3.73 -3.04 15.89
C ARG A 84 3.40 -3.48 14.46
N VAL A 85 4.10 -4.52 13.99
CA VAL A 85 3.98 -5.04 12.63
C VAL A 85 3.06 -6.25 12.62
N TYR A 86 2.19 -6.33 11.61
CA TYR A 86 1.21 -7.40 11.46
C TYR A 86 1.25 -8.00 10.06
N LYS A 87 0.96 -9.30 9.96
CA LYS A 87 0.70 -10.01 8.70
C LYS A 87 -0.75 -10.44 8.64
N TYR A 88 -1.40 -10.22 7.51
CA TYR A 88 -2.74 -10.75 7.27
C TYR A 88 -2.68 -12.26 7.00
N VAL A 89 -3.38 -13.04 7.82
CA VAL A 89 -3.43 -14.51 7.76
C VAL A 89 -4.86 -14.96 8.07
N ALA A 90 -5.42 -15.80 7.19
CA ALA A 90 -6.70 -16.50 7.42
C ALA A 90 -7.87 -15.59 7.85
N GLY A 91 -7.95 -14.37 7.32
CA GLY A 91 -9.07 -13.46 7.56
C GLY A 91 -8.75 -12.28 8.49
N ASP A 92 -7.62 -12.30 9.20
CA ASP A 92 -7.26 -11.23 10.14
C ASP A 92 -5.75 -10.97 10.23
N PHE A 93 -5.37 -9.91 10.93
CA PHE A 93 -3.99 -9.50 11.18
C PHE A 93 -3.42 -10.18 12.43
N VAL A 94 -2.33 -10.92 12.23
CA VAL A 94 -1.56 -11.57 13.29
C VAL A 94 -0.29 -10.78 13.56
N LEU A 95 0.05 -10.56 14.83
CA LEU A 95 1.25 -9.86 15.25
C LEU A 95 2.50 -10.60 14.74
N SER A 96 3.40 -9.86 14.08
CA SER A 96 4.74 -10.33 13.74
C SER A 96 5.73 -9.71 14.72
N GLU A 97 6.24 -10.54 15.63
CA GLU A 97 7.25 -10.11 16.61
C GLU A 97 8.48 -9.51 15.91
N GLY A 98 9.03 -8.44 16.48
CA GLY A 98 10.18 -7.73 15.91
C GLY A 98 10.31 -6.28 16.36
N ALA A 99 11.18 -5.54 15.68
CA ALA A 99 11.38 -4.12 15.92
C ALA A 99 10.14 -3.30 15.50
N SER A 100 9.86 -2.21 16.22
CA SER A 100 8.79 -1.29 15.85
C SER A 100 9.11 -0.55 14.56
N MET A 101 8.17 -0.57 13.62
CA MET A 101 8.30 0.08 12.32
C MET A 101 7.44 1.34 12.25
N GLN A 102 7.84 2.28 11.40
CA GLN A 102 7.01 3.39 10.97
C GLN A 102 6.16 2.99 9.75
N GLN A 103 6.72 2.18 8.86
CA GLN A 103 6.12 1.73 7.60
C GLN A 103 6.71 0.37 7.19
N VAL A 104 5.97 -0.43 6.42
CA VAL A 104 6.43 -1.68 5.80
C VAL A 104 5.97 -1.80 4.35
N ASP A 105 6.78 -2.38 3.48
CA ASP A 105 6.46 -2.67 2.09
C ASP A 105 6.55 -4.19 1.83
N ALA A 106 5.53 -4.74 1.17
CA ALA A 106 5.37 -6.16 0.86
C ALA A 106 5.56 -6.48 -0.64
N GLY A 107 5.99 -5.51 -1.45
CA GLY A 107 6.14 -5.62 -2.90
C GLY A 107 7.35 -6.44 -3.36
N GLY A 108 8.28 -6.77 -2.46
CA GLY A 108 9.44 -7.60 -2.77
C GLY A 108 9.08 -9.04 -3.15
N ASN A 109 10.00 -9.76 -3.79
CA ASN A 109 9.81 -11.15 -4.23
C ASN A 109 9.87 -12.13 -3.04
N GLY A 110 8.86 -12.10 -2.17
CA GLY A 110 8.85 -12.82 -0.89
C GLY A 110 9.61 -12.09 0.23
N GLN A 111 10.07 -10.86 -0.02
CA GLN A 111 10.68 -9.99 0.97
C GLN A 111 9.66 -8.98 1.49
N VAL A 112 9.81 -8.64 2.76
CA VAL A 112 9.13 -7.50 3.38
C VAL A 112 10.22 -6.59 3.89
N VAL A 113 10.09 -5.30 3.65
CA VAL A 113 11.04 -4.30 4.17
C VAL A 113 10.30 -3.28 5.02
N GLY A 114 11.01 -2.61 5.90
CA GLY A 114 10.42 -1.58 6.75
C GLY A 114 11.45 -0.58 7.20
N VAL A 115 10.97 0.57 7.63
CA VAL A 115 11.77 1.66 8.17
C VAL A 115 11.30 1.97 9.59
N THR A 116 12.23 2.16 10.52
CA THR A 116 11.94 2.57 11.89
C THR A 116 11.77 4.08 12.00
N SER A 117 11.24 4.56 13.13
CA SER A 117 11.19 6.00 13.43
C SER A 117 12.57 6.67 13.53
N SER A 118 13.64 5.88 13.72
CA SER A 118 15.03 6.32 13.70
C SER A 118 15.69 6.22 12.31
N SER A 119 14.89 6.12 11.25
CA SER A 119 15.34 6.02 9.85
C SER A 119 16.24 4.81 9.54
N SER A 120 16.20 3.77 10.37
CA SER A 120 16.91 2.51 10.10
C SER A 120 16.04 1.59 9.26
N THR A 121 16.61 0.92 8.26
CA THR A 121 15.89 0.03 7.36
C THR A 121 16.17 -1.44 7.65
N TYR A 122 15.14 -2.28 7.51
CA TYR A 122 15.24 -3.71 7.80
C TYR A 122 14.54 -4.53 6.73
N CYS A 123 15.09 -5.71 6.44
CA CYS A 123 14.33 -6.80 5.83
C CYS A 123 13.65 -7.59 6.96
N LEU A 124 12.34 -7.74 6.89
CA LEU A 124 11.54 -8.45 7.87
C LEU A 124 11.41 -9.92 7.44
N LYS A 125 11.55 -10.81 8.42
CA LYS A 125 11.22 -12.23 8.27
C LYS A 125 10.13 -12.53 9.29
N ALA A 126 8.97 -12.99 8.82
CA ALA A 126 7.98 -13.56 9.73
C ALA A 126 8.60 -14.78 10.44
N PRO A 127 8.44 -14.94 11.76
CA PRO A 127 8.77 -16.22 12.40
C PRO A 127 7.94 -17.32 11.73
N LEU A 128 8.60 -18.36 11.20
CA LEU A 128 7.93 -19.55 10.65
C LEU A 128 7.11 -20.19 11.78
N PRO A 129 5.80 -20.45 11.55
CA PRO A 129 5.43 -21.74 10.99
C PRO A 129 4.26 -21.61 10.02
N TRP A 130 4.55 -21.48 8.73
CA TRP A 130 3.57 -21.87 7.71
C TRP A 130 3.53 -23.41 7.68
N PRO A 131 2.36 -24.07 7.56
CA PRO A 131 2.39 -25.44 7.08
C PRO A 131 3.09 -25.38 5.73
N THR A 132 4.22 -26.06 5.65
CA THR A 132 4.90 -26.32 4.39
C THR A 132 3.92 -27.14 3.57
N VAL A 133 3.07 -26.49 2.78
CA VAL A 133 2.49 -27.14 1.61
C VAL A 133 3.68 -27.35 0.69
N LYS A 134 4.35 -28.49 0.86
CA LYS A 134 5.22 -29.02 -0.20
C LYS A 134 4.36 -29.01 -1.47
N PRO A 135 4.86 -28.50 -2.60
CA PRO A 135 4.22 -28.78 -3.87
C PRO A 135 4.13 -30.31 -3.97
N ALA A 136 2.93 -30.84 -4.17
CA ALA A 136 2.78 -32.21 -4.58
C ALA A 136 3.49 -32.37 -5.93
N LEU A 137 4.54 -33.19 -5.96
CA LEU A 137 5.04 -33.85 -7.16
C LEU A 137 4.43 -35.24 -7.21
#